data_AF-A0A7C9CSL4-F1
#
_entry.id   AF-A0A7C9CSL4-F1
#
_cell.length_a   1.000
_cell.length_b   1.000
_cell.length_c   1.000
_cell.angle_alpha   90.00
_cell.angle_beta   90.00
_cell.angle_gamma   90.00
#
_symmetry.space_group_name_H-M   'P 1'
#
loop_
_entity.id
_entity.type
_entity.pdbx_description
1 polymer ?
#
loop_
_entity_poly.entity_id
_entity_poly.type
_entity_poly.pdbx_seq_one_letter_code
_entity_poly.pdbx_strand_id
1 'polypeptide(L)'
;IACGVGLSQAGGYHLSYPITLFCLCLSLSLSLSLSSIIFNLVPFQEMETFLFTSESVNEGHPDKLCDQVSDAVLDACLAQDPESKVACETCTKTNMVMVFGEITTKANVDYEKIVRDTCR
;
A
#
# COMPACT_ATOMS: atom_id res chain seq x y z
N ILE A 1 3.23 12.84 -12.26
CA ILE A 1 4.71 12.89 -12.27
C ILE A 1 5.18 13.90 -11.22
N ALA A 2 5.30 13.45 -9.98
CA ALA A 2 6.15 14.10 -9.00
C ALA A 2 7.33 13.14 -8.77
N CYS A 3 8.49 13.48 -9.33
CA CYS A 3 9.71 12.71 -9.12
C CYS A 3 10.30 13.15 -7.77
N GLY A 4 9.93 12.47 -6.70
CA GLY A 4 10.55 12.65 -5.39
C GLY A 4 11.72 11.70 -5.27
N VAL A 5 12.96 12.21 -5.33
CA VAL A 5 14.14 11.43 -4.93
C VAL A 5 14.11 11.34 -3.41
N GLY A 6 13.46 10.30 -2.88
CA GLY A 6 13.44 10.00 -1.46
C GLY A 6 14.70 9.22 -1.09
N LEU A 7 15.58 9.80 -0.28
CA LEU A 7 16.58 9.04 0.49
C LEU A 7 15.81 8.20 1.51
N SER A 8 15.35 7.02 1.10
CA SER A 8 14.69 6.08 2.00
C SER A 8 15.77 5.40 2.85
N GLN A 9 15.82 5.74 4.14
CA GLN A 9 16.62 4.99 5.09
C GLN A 9 16.06 3.57 5.16
N ALA A 10 16.88 2.59 4.78
CA ALA A 10 16.56 1.18 4.91
C ALA A 10 16.33 0.85 6.39
N GLY A 11 15.07 0.64 6.75
CA GLY A 11 14.64 0.31 8.10
C GLY A 11 13.48 -0.66 8.07
N GLY A 12 13.76 -1.93 7.79
CA GLY A 12 12.83 -3.02 8.05
C GLY A 12 12.76 -3.28 9.54
N TYR A 13 11.69 -2.84 10.21
CA TYR A 13 11.30 -3.37 11.52
C TYR A 13 9.78 -3.52 11.57
N HIS A 14 9.40 -4.79 11.70
CA HIS A 14 8.06 -5.24 12.02
C HIS A 14 7.46 -4.47 13.20
N LEU A 15 6.18 -4.09 13.06
CA LEU A 15 5.27 -3.87 14.19
C LEU A 15 5.38 -5.04 15.18
N SER A 16 5.58 -4.77 16.47
CA SER A 16 4.60 -5.04 17.53
C SER A 16 5.16 -4.81 18.94
N TYR A 17 4.30 -4.27 19.82
CA TYR A 17 4.23 -4.36 21.29
C TYR A 17 4.50 -3.12 22.15
N PRO A 18 3.71 -2.97 23.25
CA PRO A 18 3.30 -1.69 23.81
C PRO A 18 3.75 -1.49 25.28
N ILE A 19 3.59 -0.27 25.81
CA ILE A 19 3.47 0.04 27.26
C ILE A 19 4.55 -0.58 28.18
N THR A 20 5.77 -0.03 28.18
CA THR A 20 6.73 -0.24 29.29
C THR A 20 7.63 0.98 29.55
N LEU A 21 7.14 2.21 29.33
CA LEU A 21 7.90 3.44 29.59
C LEU A 21 7.78 3.96 31.04
N PHE A 22 7.37 3.12 31.99
CA PHE A 22 7.13 3.55 33.38
C PHE A 22 8.14 3.02 34.43
N CYS A 23 9.19 2.28 34.05
CA CYS A 23 10.01 1.57 35.05
C CYS A 23 11.53 1.58 34.82
N LEU A 24 12.13 2.68 34.35
CA LEU A 24 13.60 2.76 34.32
C LEU A 24 14.18 4.14 34.71
N CYS A 25 13.46 4.90 35.55
CA CYS A 25 13.96 6.15 36.12
C CYS A 25 14.61 6.00 37.51
N LEU A 26 14.83 4.76 38.00
CA LEU A 26 15.32 4.53 39.37
C LEU A 26 16.53 3.58 39.50
N SER A 27 17.36 3.46 38.47
CA SER A 27 18.65 2.75 38.57
C SER A 27 19.80 3.53 37.94
N LEU A 28 19.71 4.86 38.01
CA LEU A 28 20.79 5.77 37.68
C LEU A 28 21.70 5.96 38.92
N SER A 29 22.53 4.96 39.25
CA SER A 29 23.62 5.21 40.23
C SER A 29 24.79 4.22 40.24
N LEU A 30 24.80 3.11 39.49
CA LEU A 30 25.95 2.19 39.56
C LEU A 30 26.20 1.34 38.30
N SER A 31 26.48 1.97 37.15
CA SER A 31 27.12 1.26 36.02
C SER A 31 27.89 2.15 35.04
N LEU A 32 28.26 3.37 35.44
CA LEU A 32 29.05 4.33 34.66
C LEU A 32 30.51 3.88 34.36
N SER A 33 30.90 2.65 34.68
CA SER A 33 32.20 2.08 34.29
C SER A 33 32.12 0.98 33.23
N LEU A 34 30.93 0.65 32.71
CA LEU A 34 30.74 -0.38 31.66
C LEU A 34 30.32 0.20 30.29
N SER A 35 29.95 1.49 30.22
CA SER A 35 29.58 2.15 28.96
C SER A 35 30.74 2.25 27.96
N SER A 36 31.99 2.25 28.43
CA SER A 36 33.18 2.31 27.55
C SER A 36 33.46 1.00 26.79
N ILE A 37 32.94 -0.14 27.28
CA ILE A 37 33.13 -1.45 26.63
C ILE A 37 32.08 -1.69 25.55
N ILE A 38 30.83 -1.25 25.77
CA ILE A 38 29.75 -1.39 24.77
C ILE A 38 30.01 -0.51 23.53
N PHE A 39 30.65 0.65 23.69
CA PHE A 39 30.93 1.56 22.57
C PHE A 39 31.92 1.00 21.52
N ASN A 40 32.73 0.00 21.88
CA ASN A 40 33.71 -0.63 20.97
C ASN A 40 33.19 -1.90 20.27
N LEU A 41 31.96 -2.35 20.57
CA LEU A 41 31.36 -3.59 20.04
C LEU A 41 30.21 -3.37 19.06
N VAL A 42 29.76 -2.13 18.88
CA VAL A 42 28.80 -1.78 17.83
C VAL A 42 29.60 -1.31 16.62
N PRO A 43 29.76 -2.13 15.56
CA PRO A 43 30.37 -1.63 14.33
C PRO A 43 29.54 -0.43 13.85
N PHE A 44 30.23 0.66 13.52
CA PHE A 44 29.63 1.74 12.73
C PHE A 44 29.23 1.12 11.39
N GLN A 45 27.97 0.70 11.28
CA GLN A 45 27.41 0.26 10.00
C GLN A 45 27.47 1.47 9.08
N GLU A 46 28.33 1.43 8.07
CA GLU A 46 28.25 2.40 6.99
C GLU A 46 26.84 2.30 6.40
N MET A 47 26.06 3.37 6.58
CA MET A 47 24.76 3.48 5.97
C MET A 47 25.01 3.70 4.48
N GLU A 48 25.01 2.61 3.70
CA GLU A 48 25.16 2.71 2.26
C GLU A 48 24.07 3.63 1.71
N THR A 49 24.47 4.55 0.84
CA THR A 49 23.55 5.50 0.20
C THR A 49 22.71 4.75 -0.82
N PHE A 50 21.53 4.30 -0.38
CA PHE A 50 20.56 3.62 -1.24
C PHE A 50 19.72 4.65 -2.01
N LEU A 51 19.83 4.62 -3.34
CA LEU A 51 18.98 5.42 -4.21
C LEU A 51 17.70 4.66 -4.54
N PHE A 52 16.57 5.22 -4.12
CA PHE A 52 15.23 4.72 -4.45
C PHE A 52 14.45 5.79 -5.20
N THR A 53 13.81 5.39 -6.29
CA THR A 53 12.90 6.23 -7.06
C THR A 53 11.57 5.53 -7.20
N SER A 54 10.48 6.26 -6.94
CA SER A 54 9.11 5.80 -7.13
C SER A 54 8.37 6.81 -8.00
N GLU A 55 7.46 6.31 -8.83
CA GLU A 55 6.57 7.12 -9.64
C GLU A 55 5.11 6.84 -9.30
N SER A 56 4.27 7.85 -9.54
CA SER A 56 2.83 7.74 -9.43
C SER A 56 2.14 8.48 -10.58
N VAL A 57 1.00 7.96 -10.97
CA VAL A 57 0.10 8.53 -11.98
C VAL A 57 -1.15 9.07 -11.30
N ASN A 58 -1.84 10.00 -11.96
CA ASN A 58 -3.10 10.54 -11.46
C ASN A 58 -4.25 9.55 -11.71
N GLU A 59 -5.39 9.82 -11.08
CA GLU A 59 -6.61 9.01 -11.22
C GLU A 59 -7.11 8.98 -12.67
N GLY A 60 -6.90 10.06 -13.43
CA GLY A 60 -7.25 10.13 -14.85
C GLY A 60 -6.31 9.38 -15.79
N HIS A 61 -5.26 8.73 -15.29
CA HIS A 61 -4.42 7.87 -16.12
C HIS A 61 -5.24 6.67 -16.60
N PRO A 62 -5.20 6.29 -17.89
CA PRO A 62 -6.04 5.21 -18.42
C PRO A 62 -5.87 3.90 -17.65
N ASP A 63 -4.66 3.59 -17.18
CA ASP A 63 -4.42 2.40 -16.35
C ASP A 63 -5.16 2.48 -15.00
N LYS A 64 -5.13 3.65 -14.34
CA LYS A 64 -5.86 3.85 -13.08
C LYS A 64 -7.36 3.86 -13.29
N LEU A 65 -7.85 4.39 -14.41
CA LEU A 65 -9.25 4.31 -14.78
C LEU A 65 -9.72 2.86 -14.93
N CYS A 66 -8.90 2.01 -15.56
CA CYS A 66 -9.19 0.58 -15.64
C CYS A 66 -9.28 -0.07 -14.25
N ASP A 67 -8.32 0.22 -13.36
CA ASP A 67 -8.33 -0.24 -11.97
C ASP A 67 -9.65 0.16 -11.28
N GLN A 68 -10.03 1.44 -11.39
CA GLN A 68 -11.24 1.99 -10.76
C GLN A 68 -12.53 1.35 -11.29
N VAL A 69 -12.62 1.08 -12.58
CA VAL A 69 -13.79 0.41 -13.17
C VAL A 69 -13.88 -1.03 -12.69
N SER A 70 -12.77 -1.75 -12.66
CA SER A 70 -12.73 -3.13 -12.16
C SER A 70 -13.12 -3.20 -10.68
N ASP A 71 -12.62 -2.29 -9.85
CA ASP A 71 -12.98 -2.20 -8.43
C ASP A 71 -14.47 -1.86 -8.24
N ALA A 72 -15.02 -0.94 -9.03
CA ALA A 72 -16.44 -0.58 -8.95
C ALA A 72 -17.37 -1.75 -9.31
N VAL A 73 -16.97 -2.60 -10.26
CA VAL A 73 -17.71 -3.83 -10.59
C VAL A 73 -17.62 -4.85 -9.45
N LEU A 74 -16.44 -5.02 -8.85
CA LEU A 74 -16.24 -5.89 -7.69
C LEU A 74 -17.11 -5.45 -6.51
N ASP A 75 -17.10 -4.16 -6.18
CA ASP A 75 -17.91 -3.58 -5.11
C ASP A 75 -19.41 -3.80 -5.33
N ALA A 76 -19.89 -3.60 -6.56
CA ALA A 76 -21.29 -3.82 -6.91
C ALA A 76 -21.72 -5.29 -6.76
N CYS A 77 -20.82 -6.23 -7.08
CA CYS A 77 -21.06 -7.66 -6.87
C CYS A 77 -21.09 -8.00 -5.38
N LEU A 78 -20.07 -7.58 -4.62
CA LEU A 78 -19.92 -7.89 -3.19
C LEU A 78 -21.02 -7.24 -2.33
N ALA A 79 -21.50 -6.07 -2.73
CA ALA A 79 -22.60 -5.38 -2.04
C ALA A 79 -23.91 -6.18 -2.06
N GLN A 80 -24.14 -6.98 -3.09
CA GLN A 80 -25.36 -7.79 -3.24
C GLN A 80 -25.14 -9.26 -2.87
N ASP A 81 -23.96 -9.81 -3.16
CA ASP A 81 -23.60 -11.20 -2.88
C ASP A 81 -22.16 -11.26 -2.32
N PRO A 82 -22.01 -11.36 -0.98
CA PRO A 82 -20.69 -11.42 -0.33
C PRO A 82 -19.83 -12.62 -0.74
N GLU A 83 -20.43 -13.69 -1.27
CA GLU A 83 -19.72 -14.91 -1.72
C GLU A 83 -19.34 -14.83 -3.22
N SER A 84 -19.48 -13.66 -3.84
CA SER A 84 -19.14 -13.45 -5.25
C SER A 84 -17.67 -13.74 -5.54
N LYS A 85 -17.42 -14.45 -6.64
CA LYS A 85 -16.08 -14.65 -7.20
C LYS A 85 -15.95 -13.80 -8.45
N VAL A 86 -15.12 -12.76 -8.38
CA VAL A 86 -15.00 -11.75 -9.44
C VAL A 86 -13.53 -11.66 -9.85
N ALA A 87 -13.25 -12.04 -11.08
CA ALA A 87 -12.01 -11.74 -11.78
C ALA A 87 -12.37 -10.81 -12.95
N CYS A 88 -12.45 -9.51 -12.66
CA CYS A 88 -12.88 -8.47 -13.60
C CYS A 88 -11.68 -7.67 -14.09
N GLU A 89 -11.45 -7.70 -15.39
CA GLU A 89 -10.41 -6.97 -16.10
C GLU A 89 -11.05 -5.87 -16.97
N THR A 90 -10.42 -4.69 -17.00
CA THR A 90 -10.90 -3.57 -17.80
C THR A 90 -9.82 -3.09 -18.76
N CYS A 91 -10.20 -2.85 -20.01
CA CYS A 91 -9.35 -2.21 -21.01
C CYS A 91 -10.05 -0.99 -21.58
N THR A 92 -9.31 0.12 -21.70
CA THR A 92 -9.83 1.38 -22.21
C THR A 92 -9.10 1.79 -23.49
N LYS A 93 -9.87 2.33 -24.43
CA LYS A 93 -9.39 2.94 -25.68
C LYS A 93 -10.25 4.18 -25.97
N THR A 94 -9.85 4.98 -26.94
CA THR A 94 -10.65 6.12 -27.40
C THR A 94 -12.09 5.69 -27.70
N ASN A 95 -13.05 6.29 -27.00
CA ASN A 95 -14.49 6.01 -27.11
C ASN A 95 -14.91 4.57 -26.84
N MET A 96 -14.11 3.79 -26.10
CA MET A 96 -14.44 2.40 -25.79
C MET A 96 -13.92 2.00 -24.41
N VAL A 97 -14.78 1.40 -23.61
CA VAL A 97 -14.43 0.68 -22.39
C VAL A 97 -14.89 -0.76 -22.55
N MET A 98 -13.97 -1.71 -22.35
CA MET A 98 -14.25 -3.13 -22.40
C MET A 98 -14.04 -3.72 -21.02
N VAL A 99 -15.11 -4.28 -20.45
CA VAL A 99 -15.08 -5.05 -19.21
C VAL A 99 -15.15 -6.52 -19.58
N PHE A 100 -14.21 -7.32 -19.11
CA PHE A 100 -14.09 -8.73 -19.44
C PHE A 100 -13.51 -9.53 -18.26
N GLY A 101 -13.68 -10.85 -18.28
CA GLY A 101 -13.17 -11.71 -17.22
C GLY A 101 -14.21 -12.75 -16.78
N GLU A 102 -14.02 -13.31 -15.60
CA GLU A 102 -14.87 -14.36 -15.06
C GLU A 102 -15.57 -13.88 -13.78
N ILE A 103 -16.90 -13.80 -13.83
CA ILE A 103 -17.72 -13.35 -12.72
C ILE A 103 -18.73 -14.43 -12.39
N THR A 104 -18.61 -15.01 -11.20
CA THR A 104 -19.60 -15.92 -10.62
C THR A 104 -20.25 -15.23 -9.42
N THR A 105 -21.47 -14.72 -9.62
CA THR A 105 -22.24 -14.00 -8.60
C THR A 105 -23.73 -14.25 -8.79
N LYS A 106 -24.52 -14.12 -7.73
CA LYS A 106 -25.99 -14.05 -7.78
C LYS A 106 -26.51 -12.61 -7.90
N ALA A 107 -25.63 -11.62 -7.82
CA ALA A 107 -25.96 -10.21 -7.93
C ALA A 107 -26.52 -9.84 -9.31
N ASN A 108 -27.44 -8.88 -9.35
CA ASN A 108 -27.88 -8.28 -10.60
C ASN A 108 -27.13 -6.95 -10.79
N VAL A 109 -26.16 -6.94 -11.69
CA VAL A 109 -25.20 -5.84 -11.86
C VAL A 109 -25.43 -5.16 -13.21
N ASP A 110 -25.67 -3.85 -13.18
CA ASP A 110 -25.75 -3.01 -14.38
C ASP A 110 -24.36 -2.44 -14.70
N TYR A 111 -23.61 -3.18 -15.53
CA TYR A 111 -22.25 -2.82 -15.92
C TYR A 111 -22.16 -1.49 -16.66
N GLU A 112 -23.12 -1.17 -17.54
CA GLU A 112 -23.07 0.07 -18.31
C GLU A 112 -23.18 1.27 -17.38
N LYS A 113 -24.13 1.23 -16.44
CA LYS A 113 -24.30 2.29 -15.47
C LYS A 113 -23.05 2.48 -14.60
N ILE A 114 -22.49 1.39 -14.07
CA ILE A 114 -21.29 1.44 -13.22
C ILE A 114 -20.12 2.07 -13.97
N VAL A 115 -19.82 1.58 -15.19
CA VAL A 115 -18.72 2.11 -16.00
C VAL A 115 -18.92 3.62 -16.26
N ARG A 116 -20.14 4.04 -16.59
CA ARG A 116 -20.44 5.46 -16.85
C ARG A 116 -20.33 6.33 -15.61
N ASP A 117 -20.72 5.82 -14.45
CA ASP A 117 -20.64 6.55 -13.19
C ASP A 117 -19.18 6.68 -12.72
N THR A 118 -18.34 5.66 -12.95
CA THR A 118 -16.89 5.71 -12.64
C THR A 118 -16.12 6.64 -13.57
N CYS A 119 -16.53 6.81 -14.83
CA CYS A 119 -15.84 7.67 -15.80
C CYS A 119 -16.20 9.17 -15.71
N ARG A 120 -17.05 9.60 -14.77
CA ARG A 120 -17.50 11.00 -14.63
C ARG A 120 -16.58 11.82 -13.75
#